data_AF-A0A6G3MMI4-F1
#
_entry.id   AF-A0A6G3MMI4-F1
#
_cell.length_a   1.000
_cell.length_b   1.000
_cell.length_c   1.000
_cell.angle_alpha   90.00
_cell.angle_beta   90.00
_cell.angle_gamma   90.00
#
_symmetry.space_group_name_H-M   'P 1'
#
loop_
_entity.id
_entity.type
_entity.pdbx_description
1 polymer ?
#
loop_
_entity_poly.entity_id
_entity_poly.type
_entity_poly.pdbx_seq_one_letter_code
_entity_poly.pdbx_strand_id
1 'polypeptide(L)'
;KLPKEIHNHASQTSHNPEMLLTNFKTPIGIMVSTMLKNLFPPGENLYGRQVATWQNHKDYIFFRQYRYMFESKEKAALQEIGPRFTLKLQKLLKGLYSTGDSDIIWSFKVLVC
;
A
#
# COMPACT_ATOMS: atom_id res chain seq x y z
N LYS A 1 -2.32 4.06 -12.93
CA LYS A 1 -3.47 4.91 -13.30
C LYS A 1 -3.63 5.99 -12.26
N LEU A 2 -3.61 7.24 -12.70
CA LEU A 2 -3.90 8.39 -11.83
C LEU A 2 -5.40 8.43 -11.51
N PRO A 3 -5.82 9.07 -10.39
CA PRO A 3 -7.24 9.11 -10.00
C PRO A 3 -8.16 9.62 -11.12
N LYS A 4 -7.73 10.66 -11.84
CA LYS A 4 -8.48 11.27 -12.95
C LYS A 4 -8.77 10.32 -14.12
N GLU A 5 -7.99 9.26 -14.27
CA GLU A 5 -8.13 8.26 -15.34
C GLU A 5 -9.07 7.11 -14.95
N ILE A 6 -9.56 7.10 -13.70
CA ILE A 6 -10.41 6.04 -13.17
C ILE A 6 -11.87 6.47 -13.32
N HIS A 7 -12.64 5.66 -14.05
CA HIS A 7 -14.07 5.87 -14.22
C HIS A 7 -14.79 5.75 -12.86
N ASN A 8 -15.72 6.68 -12.59
CA ASN A 8 -16.51 6.74 -11.34
C ASN A 8 -15.68 6.81 -10.05
N HIS A 9 -14.47 7.37 -10.10
CA HIS A 9 -13.71 7.63 -8.88
C HIS A 9 -14.40 8.70 -8.02
N ALA A 10 -14.36 8.52 -6.71
CA ALA A 10 -14.83 9.52 -5.76
C ALA A 10 -13.71 10.51 -5.42
N SER A 11 -14.10 11.70 -4.95
CA SER A 11 -13.15 12.69 -4.46
C SER A 11 -12.55 12.27 -3.12
N GLN A 12 -11.22 12.42 -3.02
CA GLN A 12 -10.50 12.20 -1.78
C GLN A 12 -10.89 13.25 -0.73
N THR A 13 -10.96 12.81 0.51
CA THR A 13 -11.30 13.61 1.69
C THR A 13 -10.04 13.73 2.56
N SER A 14 -9.98 14.74 3.44
CA SER A 14 -8.84 14.98 4.34
C SER A 14 -8.65 13.93 5.44
N HIS A 15 -9.56 12.95 5.56
CA HIS A 15 -9.45 11.91 6.58
C HIS A 15 -8.32 10.92 6.29
N ASN A 16 -7.64 10.49 7.34
CA ASN A 16 -6.61 9.45 7.26
C ASN A 16 -7.25 8.09 6.94
N PRO A 17 -6.71 7.34 5.96
CA PRO A 17 -7.23 6.02 5.65
C PRO A 17 -6.80 4.97 6.68
N GLU A 18 -7.64 3.98 6.89
CA GLU A 18 -7.30 2.72 7.54
C GLU A 18 -6.34 1.93 6.65
N MET A 19 -5.39 1.21 7.25
CA MET A 19 -4.33 0.52 6.51
C MET A 19 -4.53 -0.99 6.52
N LEU A 20 -4.87 -1.56 5.36
CA LEU A 20 -5.04 -3.01 5.19
C LEU A 20 -3.82 -3.60 4.48
N LEU A 21 -2.99 -4.36 5.19
CA LEU A 21 -1.83 -5.05 4.61
C LEU A 21 -2.10 -6.55 4.55
N THR A 22 -2.07 -7.14 3.35
CA THR A 22 -2.41 -8.55 3.13
C THR A 22 -1.26 -9.32 2.50
N ASN A 23 -1.01 -10.53 3.03
CA ASN A 23 -0.06 -11.51 2.50
C ASN A 23 1.44 -11.10 2.57
N PHE A 24 1.81 -10.29 3.56
CA PHE A 24 3.19 -9.99 3.93
C PHE A 24 3.67 -10.94 5.03
N LYS A 25 4.04 -12.17 4.65
CA LYS A 25 4.36 -13.25 5.62
C LYS A 25 5.85 -13.47 5.85
N THR A 26 6.69 -13.13 4.88
CA THR A 26 8.15 -13.32 4.98
C THR A 26 8.78 -12.26 5.89
N PRO A 27 9.97 -12.48 6.49
CA PRO A 27 10.64 -11.46 7.29
C PRO A 27 10.85 -10.14 6.52
N ILE A 28 11.27 -10.22 5.26
CA ILE A 28 11.39 -9.06 4.38
C ILE A 28 10.01 -8.43 4.14
N GLY A 29 8.98 -9.25 3.92
CA GLY A 29 7.60 -8.78 3.78
C GLY A 29 7.11 -8.01 5.00
N ILE A 30 7.41 -8.49 6.21
CA ILE A 30 7.07 -7.82 7.48
C ILE A 30 7.81 -6.49 7.63
N MET A 31 9.10 -6.44 7.26
CA MET A 31 9.87 -5.19 7.26
C MET A 31 9.27 -4.17 6.28
N VAL A 32 8.98 -4.61 5.05
CA VAL A 32 8.39 -3.74 4.02
C VAL A 32 6.99 -3.29 4.41
N SER A 33 6.17 -4.17 4.98
CA SER A 33 4.82 -3.80 5.44
C SER A 33 4.88 -2.77 6.57
N THR A 34 5.85 -2.88 7.47
CA THR A 34 6.11 -1.89 8.52
C THR A 34 6.53 -0.54 7.94
N MET A 35 7.44 -0.54 6.96
CA MET A 35 7.85 0.69 6.26
C MET A 35 6.66 1.35 5.56
N LEU A 36 5.86 0.57 4.83
CA LEU A 36 4.66 1.06 4.13
C LEU A 36 3.61 1.62 5.11
N LYS A 37 3.42 0.97 6.27
CA LYS A 37 2.50 1.45 7.31
C LYS A 37 2.94 2.82 7.85
N ASN A 38 4.24 3.00 8.07
CA ASN A 38 4.80 4.23 8.60
C ASN A 38 4.83 5.41 7.60
N LEU A 39 4.45 5.19 6.34
CA LEU A 39 4.23 6.29 5.38
C LEU A 39 2.96 7.10 5.69
N PHE A 40 2.09 6.57 6.55
CA PHE A 40 0.82 7.20 6.90
C PHE A 40 0.84 7.65 8.36
N PRO A 41 0.12 8.74 8.69
CA PRO A 41 0.04 9.22 10.06
C PRO A 41 -0.55 8.14 11.00
N PRO A 42 -0.04 8.04 12.23
CA PRO A 42 -0.61 7.15 13.23
C PRO A 42 -2.00 7.67 13.65
N GLY A 43 -2.95 6.75 13.85
CA GLY A 43 -4.32 7.07 14.23
C GLY A 43 -5.29 6.86 13.07
N GLU A 44 -6.03 5.75 13.13
CA GLU A 44 -7.04 5.39 12.14
C GLU A 44 -8.29 6.26 12.32
N ASN A 45 -8.80 6.83 11.23
CA ASN A 45 -10.03 7.62 11.26
C ASN A 45 -11.20 6.82 10.67
N LEU A 46 -11.91 6.09 11.54
CA LEU A 46 -13.07 5.28 11.16
C LEU A 46 -14.23 6.13 10.61
N TYR A 47 -14.32 7.41 11.00
CA TYR A 47 -15.37 8.31 10.50
C TYR A 47 -15.19 8.64 9.02
N GLY A 48 -13.94 8.68 8.56
CA GLY A 48 -13.62 8.96 7.16
C GLY A 48 -14.01 7.85 6.19
N ARG A 49 -14.18 6.62 6.69
CA ARG A 49 -14.49 5.41 5.92
C ARG A 49 -13.58 5.22 4.71
N GLN A 50 -12.31 5.56 4.88
CA GLN A 50 -11.30 5.39 3.84
C GLN A 50 -10.38 4.23 4.21
N VAL A 51 -9.99 3.44 3.23
CA VAL A 51 -9.05 2.34 3.40
C VAL A 51 -8.01 2.37 2.30
N ALA A 52 -6.75 2.26 2.70
CA ALA A 52 -5.60 2.07 1.84
C ALA A 52 -5.16 0.61 1.95
N THR A 53 -5.25 -0.10 0.84
CA THR A 53 -5.00 -1.54 0.75
C THR A 53 -3.65 -1.79 0.08
N TRP A 54 -2.82 -2.60 0.74
CA TRP A 54 -1.55 -3.10 0.25
C TRP A 54 -1.64 -4.62 0.20
N GLN A 55 -1.74 -5.17 -1.00
CA GLN A 55 -1.88 -6.61 -1.19
C GLN A 55 -0.67 -7.18 -1.89
N ASN A 56 0.02 -8.12 -1.26
CA ASN A 56 1.13 -8.83 -1.88
C ASN A 56 0.66 -10.09 -2.62
N HIS A 57 0.90 -10.18 -3.93
CA HIS A 57 0.60 -11.34 -4.75
C HIS A 57 1.72 -11.62 -5.75
N LYS A 58 2.32 -12.81 -5.69
CA LYS A 58 3.47 -13.24 -6.54
C LYS A 58 4.60 -12.19 -6.59
N ASP A 59 5.00 -11.66 -5.43
CA ASP A 59 6.01 -10.61 -5.27
C ASP A 59 5.68 -9.25 -5.92
N TYR A 60 4.42 -9.04 -6.31
CA TYR A 60 3.88 -7.75 -6.69
C TYR A 60 3.00 -7.21 -5.58
N ILE A 61 3.25 -5.97 -5.19
CA ILE A 61 2.47 -5.25 -4.19
C ILE A 61 1.47 -4.36 -4.92
N PHE A 62 0.21 -4.73 -4.84
CA PHE A 62 -0.90 -3.97 -5.38
C PHE A 62 -1.35 -2.95 -4.34
N PHE A 63 -1.34 -1.68 -4.72
CA PHE A 63 -1.88 -0.59 -3.91
C PHE A 63 -3.20 -0.10 -4.47
N ARG A 64 -4.22 -0.01 -3.64
CA ARG A 64 -5.51 0.62 -3.98
C ARG A 64 -6.05 1.36 -2.79
N GLN A 65 -6.71 2.50 -3.03
CA GLN A 65 -7.38 3.27 -1.99
C GLN A 65 -8.86 3.37 -2.30
N TYR A 66 -9.68 2.99 -1.33
CA TYR A 66 -11.13 2.95 -1.43
C TYR A 66 -11.77 3.82 -0.34
N ARG A 67 -12.95 4.34 -0.64
CA ARG A 67 -13.95 4.70 0.36
C ARG A 67 -14.95 3.55 0.46
N TYR A 68 -15.33 3.17 1.67
CA TYR A 68 -16.31 2.12 1.88
C TYR A 68 -17.61 2.66 2.48
N MET A 69 -18.72 1.99 2.20
CA MET A 69 -20.00 2.25 2.84
C MET A 69 -20.66 0.91 3.17
N PHE A 70 -21.05 0.72 4.42
CA PHE A 70 -21.79 -0.47 4.83
C PHE A 70 -23.21 -0.39 4.30
N GLU A 71 -23.59 -1.34 3.43
CA GLU A 71 -24.98 -1.51 2.99
C GLU A 71 -25.75 -2.39 4.00
N SER A 72 -25.05 -3.33 4.62
CA SER A 72 -25.56 -4.19 5.68
C SER A 72 -24.42 -4.54 6.66
N LYS A 73 -24.73 -5.35 7.69
CA LYS A 73 -23.71 -5.83 8.64
C LYS A 73 -22.63 -6.72 7.99
N GLU A 74 -22.95 -7.33 6.84
CA GLU A 74 -22.07 -8.30 6.16
C GLU A 74 -21.55 -7.81 4.81
N LYS A 75 -22.11 -6.70 4.30
CA LYS A 75 -21.78 -6.18 2.96
C LYS A 75 -21.37 -4.72 3.04
N ALA A 76 -20.25 -4.42 2.38
CA ALA A 76 -19.76 -3.07 2.18
C ALA A 76 -19.56 -2.81 0.69
N ALA A 77 -20.11 -1.71 0.20
CA ALA A 77 -19.81 -1.17 -1.11
C ALA A 77 -18.48 -0.43 -1.07
N LEU A 78 -17.67 -0.60 -2.11
CA LEU A 78 -16.36 0.03 -2.24
C LEU A 78 -16.36 0.97 -3.45
N GLN A 79 -15.84 2.17 -3.27
CA GLN A 79 -15.60 3.13 -4.34
C GLN A 79 -14.14 3.55 -4.33
N GLU A 80 -13.49 3.52 -5.48
CA GLU A 80 -12.09 3.94 -5.58
C GLU A 80 -11.96 5.46 -5.49
N ILE A 81 -10.95 5.90 -4.73
CA ILE A 81 -10.64 7.32 -4.53
C ILE A 81 -9.20 7.70 -4.89
N GLY A 82 -8.29 6.71 -4.87
CA GLY A 82 -6.86 6.95 -5.06
C GLY A 82 -6.29 6.31 -6.31
N PRO A 83 -4.99 6.52 -6.56
CA PRO A 83 -4.32 5.96 -7.71
C PRO A 83 -4.25 4.43 -7.63
N ARG A 84 -4.21 3.79 -8.81
CA ARG A 84 -3.86 2.38 -8.94
C ARG A 84 -2.42 2.26 -9.36
N PHE A 85 -1.58 1.70 -8.50
CA PHE A 85 -0.24 1.29 -8.88
C PHE A 85 0.10 -0.10 -8.34
N THR A 86 1.09 -0.69 -8.98
CA THR A 86 1.64 -1.98 -8.61
C THR A 86 3.14 -1.78 -8.45
N LEU A 87 3.65 -2.15 -7.28
CA LEU A 87 5.07 -2.06 -6.96
C LEU A 87 5.69 -3.45 -7.02
N LYS A 88 6.98 -3.49 -7.36
CA LYS A 88 7.83 -4.66 -7.17
C LYS A 88 9.07 -4.21 -6.43
N LEU A 89 9.36 -4.85 -5.30
CA LEU A 89 10.55 -4.53 -4.52
C LEU A 89 11.80 -4.90 -5.32
N GLN A 90 12.67 -3.92 -5.58
CA GLN A 90 13.92 -4.14 -6.31
C GLN A 90 15.10 -4.30 -5.35
N LYS A 91 15.26 -3.38 -4.41
CA LYS A 91 16.35 -3.38 -3.43
C LYS A 91 15.83 -2.86 -2.09
N LEU A 92 16.37 -3.39 -1.01
CA LEU A 92 16.18 -2.94 0.35
C LEU A 92 17.56 -2.61 0.92
N LEU A 93 17.74 -1.35 1.32
CA LEU A 93 19.01 -0.80 1.79
C LEU A 93 18.89 -0.45 3.28
N LYS A 94 19.99 -0.55 4.01
CA LYS A 94 20.11 -0.08 5.38
C LYS A 94 20.58 1.38 5.39
N GLY A 95 19.84 2.25 6.07
CA GLY A 95 20.20 3.67 6.20
C GLY A 95 19.43 4.59 5.25
N LEU A 96 19.90 5.82 5.16
CA LEU A 96 19.30 6.86 4.30
C LEU A 96 19.86 6.77 2.88
N TYR A 97 19.05 7.19 1.91
CA TYR A 97 19.46 7.19 0.50
C TYR A 97 20.66 8.10 0.21
N SER A 98 20.83 9.19 0.96
CA SER A 98 21.88 10.20 0.73
C SER A 98 23.27 9.78 1.18
N THR A 99 23.38 8.72 1.98
CA THR A 99 24.67 8.25 2.51
C THR A 99 25.23 7.26 1.49
N GLY A 100 26.32 7.61 0.82
CA GLY A 100 26.90 6.81 -0.28
C GLY A 100 27.24 5.36 0.08
N ASP A 101 27.33 5.04 1.36
CA ASP A 101 27.67 3.71 1.90
C ASP A 101 26.45 3.04 2.57
N SER A 102 25.39 2.76 1.80
CA SER A 102 24.23 2.01 2.31
C SER A 102 24.38 0.51 2.06
N ASP A 103 24.43 -0.29 3.13
CA ASP A 103 24.48 -1.75 3.03
C ASP A 103 23.20 -2.32 2.38
N ILE A 104 23.36 -3.24 1.43
CA ILE A 104 22.23 -3.93 0.80
C ILE A 104 21.74 -5.05 1.73
N ILE A 105 20.52 -4.90 2.26
CA ILE A 105 19.84 -5.93 3.06
C ILE A 105 19.32 -7.03 2.13
N TRP A 106 18.67 -6.62 1.04
CA TRP A 106 18.09 -7.54 0.08
C TRP A 106 18.04 -6.92 -1.32
N SER A 107 18.22 -7.74 -2.35
CA SER A 107 18.09 -7.33 -3.75
C SER A 107 17.40 -8.41 -4.56
N PHE A 108 16.47 -8.00 -5.42
CA PHE A 108 15.88 -8.86 -6.43
C PHE A 108 16.97 -9.29 -7.43
N LYS A 109 17.12 -10.60 -7.61
CA LYS A 109 18.02 -11.18 -8.62
C LYS A 109 17.18 -11.74 -9.75
N VAL A 110 17.40 -11.23 -10.96
CA VAL A 110 16.88 -11.88 -12.17
C VAL A 110 17.75 -13.11 -12.38
N LEU A 111 17.16 -14.30 -12.29
CA LEU A 111 17.79 -15.50 -12.82
C LEU A 111 17.81 -15.36 -14.33
N VAL A 112 18.98 -15.08 -14.88
CA VAL A 112 19.25 -15.27 -16.31
C VAL A 112 19.46 -16.77 -16.46
N CYS A 113 18.50 -17.45 -17.09
CA CYS A 113 18.66 -18.85 -17.51
C CYS A 113 19.60 -18.94 -18.71
#